data_AF-A0A6P4YQU4-F1
#
_entry.id   AF-A0A6P4YQU4-F1
#
_cell.length_a   1.000
_cell.length_b   1.000
_cell.length_c   1.000
_cell.angle_alpha   90.00
_cell.angle_beta   90.00
_cell.angle_gamma   90.00
#
_symmetry.space_group_name_H-M   'P 1'
#
loop_
_entity.id
_entity.type
_entity.pdbx_description
1 polymer ?
#
loop_
_entity_poly.entity_id
_entity_poly.type
_entity_poly.pdbx_seq_one_letter_code
_entity_poly.pdbx_strand_id
1 'polypeptide(L)'
;MGTHIRTIDKSTGFCVASGDPHYQGFDRKSTYHRYDVGTYIMTTMTEREFEVQTRLWPCGNGQVTCNCGVAVREDNDIIIIDLCHGNHGHTLDYISLKDPPEDIADGTQVTMTDGSSATDYVMYFPSGSIVTVNVYTRHMNIRIEVPGDDYRHSYGICGNFDGDETNDFEKPDGTFHTGSDNYPDPFFESWRYESVSQIATL
;
A
#
# COMPACT_ATOMS: atom_id res chain seq x y z
N MET A 1 23.06 3.22 -41.73
CA MET A 1 22.62 3.86 -40.47
C MET A 1 22.05 2.75 -39.61
N GLY A 2 22.62 2.50 -38.43
CA GLY A 2 22.13 1.47 -37.51
C GLY A 2 21.27 2.13 -36.43
N THR A 3 20.11 1.54 -36.14
CA THR A 3 19.29 1.93 -34.99
C THR A 3 19.97 1.45 -33.73
N HIS A 4 20.30 2.38 -32.83
CA HIS A 4 20.76 2.04 -31.49
C HIS A 4 19.56 2.04 -30.54
N ILE A 5 19.24 0.87 -30.00
CA ILE A 5 18.28 0.72 -28.90
C ILE A 5 19.07 0.82 -27.59
N ARG A 6 18.64 1.69 -26.70
CA ARG A 6 19.21 1.85 -25.36
C ARG A 6 18.13 1.51 -24.34
N THR A 7 18.37 0.51 -23.53
CA THR A 7 17.56 0.22 -22.33
C THR A 7 18.05 1.12 -21.20
N ILE A 8 17.13 1.80 -20.51
CA ILE A 8 17.42 2.55 -19.29
C ILE A 8 16.78 1.76 -18.16
N ASP A 9 17.61 1.18 -17.30
CA ASP A 9 17.14 0.44 -16.14
C ASP A 9 16.61 1.42 -15.08
N LYS A 10 15.48 1.10 -14.48
CA LYS A 10 14.87 1.85 -13.38
C LYS A 10 14.86 0.97 -12.14
N SER A 11 15.33 1.52 -11.03
CA SER A 11 15.35 0.79 -9.77
C SER A 11 13.94 0.48 -9.29
N THR A 12 13.79 -0.58 -8.52
CA THR A 12 12.58 -0.90 -7.75
C THR A 12 12.12 0.30 -6.91
N GLY A 13 10.82 0.58 -6.93
CA GLY A 13 10.19 1.58 -6.06
C GLY A 13 9.83 0.97 -4.71
N PHE A 14 10.00 1.71 -3.62
CA PHE A 14 9.64 1.29 -2.26
C PHE A 14 8.66 2.27 -1.62
N CYS A 15 7.50 1.77 -1.17
CA CYS A 15 6.58 2.54 -0.33
C CYS A 15 6.34 1.81 0.99
N VAL A 16 6.27 2.55 2.10
CA VAL A 16 6.13 1.97 3.44
C VAL A 16 5.04 2.68 4.22
N ALA A 17 4.27 1.93 5.00
CA ALA A 17 3.44 2.41 6.10
C ALA A 17 3.80 1.66 7.38
N SER A 18 4.32 2.36 8.39
CA SER A 18 4.83 1.72 9.62
C SER A 18 4.28 2.36 10.89
N GLY A 19 3.97 1.57 11.92
CA GLY A 19 3.53 2.09 13.21
C GLY A 19 2.20 2.87 13.15
N ASP A 20 2.21 4.10 13.66
CA ASP A 20 1.07 5.01 13.79
C ASP A 20 0.98 6.00 12.61
N PRO A 21 0.42 5.53 11.50
CA PRO A 21 1.23 5.22 10.33
C PRO A 21 2.18 6.36 9.93
N HIS A 22 3.47 6.07 9.97
CA HIS A 22 4.52 6.79 9.28
C HIS A 22 4.61 6.27 7.85
N TYR A 23 4.14 7.08 6.89
CA TYR A 23 4.21 6.79 5.47
C TYR A 23 5.49 7.34 4.86
N GLN A 24 6.08 6.57 3.94
CA GLN A 24 7.14 7.03 3.05
C GLN A 24 6.78 6.55 1.64
N GLY A 25 6.49 7.51 0.75
CA GLY A 25 6.18 7.27 -0.65
C GLY A 25 7.42 6.90 -1.47
N PHE A 26 7.20 6.57 -2.74
CA PHE A 26 8.24 6.04 -3.62
C PHE A 26 9.46 6.95 -3.79
N ASP A 27 9.23 8.27 -3.85
CA ASP A 27 10.31 9.25 -4.05
C ASP A 27 10.63 10.09 -2.79
N ARG A 28 9.79 9.99 -1.74
CA ARG A 28 9.88 10.80 -0.52
C ARG A 28 11.05 10.40 0.36
N LYS A 29 11.89 11.36 0.72
CA LYS A 29 12.93 11.12 1.76
C LYS A 29 12.41 11.21 3.18
N SER A 30 11.34 11.97 3.40
CA SER A 30 10.76 12.24 4.73
C SER A 30 9.41 11.59 4.89
N THR A 31 9.08 11.19 6.14
CA THR A 31 7.79 10.59 6.45
C THR A 31 6.67 11.62 6.58
N TYR A 32 5.44 11.15 6.36
CA TYR A 32 4.20 11.91 6.53
C TYR A 32 3.14 11.01 7.18
N HIS A 33 2.14 11.63 7.80
CA HIS A 33 1.29 10.93 8.77
C HIS A 33 -0.20 11.18 8.51
N ARG A 34 -1.02 10.19 8.90
CA ARG A 34 -2.49 10.26 8.91
C ARG A 34 -3.03 9.64 10.18
N TYR A 35 -3.90 10.37 10.89
CA TYR A 35 -4.47 9.93 12.17
C TYR A 35 -6.00 9.76 12.17
N ASP A 36 -6.66 9.89 11.02
CA ASP A 36 -8.10 9.61 10.92
C ASP A 36 -8.36 8.19 10.42
N VAL A 37 -9.36 7.57 11.03
CA VAL A 37 -9.87 6.24 10.67
C VAL A 37 -10.44 6.24 9.25
N GLY A 38 -10.03 5.26 8.46
CA GLY A 38 -10.49 5.10 7.10
C GLY A 38 -9.73 4.02 6.35
N THR A 39 -10.19 3.75 5.14
CA THR A 39 -9.47 2.95 4.15
C THR A 39 -8.93 3.89 3.09
N TYR A 40 -7.65 3.75 2.75
CA TYR A 40 -6.95 4.63 1.83
C TYR A 40 -6.23 3.80 0.76
N ILE A 41 -6.26 4.29 -0.48
CA ILE A 41 -5.51 3.71 -1.58
C ILE A 41 -4.04 4.08 -1.40
N MET A 42 -3.20 3.10 -1.05
CA MET A 42 -1.76 3.30 -0.93
C MET A 42 -1.15 3.56 -2.29
N THR A 43 -1.43 2.68 -3.24
CA THR A 43 -1.01 2.84 -4.63
C THR A 43 -1.96 2.10 -5.56
N THR A 44 -2.12 2.62 -6.77
CA THR A 44 -2.70 1.95 -7.93
C THR A 44 -1.78 2.19 -9.14
N MET A 45 -1.71 1.22 -10.04
CA MET A 45 -0.97 1.37 -11.30
C MET A 45 -1.89 1.76 -12.45
N THR A 46 -1.35 2.45 -13.47
CA THR A 46 -2.14 2.84 -14.68
C THR A 46 -2.00 1.89 -15.85
N GLU A 47 -0.89 1.17 -15.94
CA GLU A 47 -0.58 0.28 -17.08
C GLU A 47 -0.90 -1.18 -16.80
N ARG A 48 -1.31 -1.51 -15.57
CA ARG A 48 -1.72 -2.85 -15.12
C ARG A 48 -2.69 -2.75 -13.95
N GLU A 49 -3.51 -3.78 -13.76
CA GLU A 49 -4.42 -3.84 -12.62
C GLU A 49 -3.66 -4.23 -11.37
N PHE A 50 -3.12 -3.26 -10.64
CA PHE A 50 -2.52 -3.48 -9.33
C PHE A 50 -2.91 -2.37 -8.37
N GLU A 51 -3.44 -2.74 -7.21
CA GLU A 51 -3.89 -1.81 -6.19
C GLU A 51 -3.54 -2.34 -4.80
N VAL A 52 -3.04 -1.45 -3.93
CA VAL A 52 -2.84 -1.73 -2.51
C VAL A 52 -3.64 -0.73 -1.70
N GLN A 53 -4.45 -1.23 -0.78
CA GLN A 53 -5.22 -0.43 0.17
C GLN A 53 -4.73 -0.70 1.60
N THR A 54 -4.76 0.31 2.46
CA THR A 54 -4.59 0.15 3.90
C THR A 54 -5.82 0.64 4.65
N ARG A 55 -6.17 -0.06 5.72
CA ARG A 55 -7.24 0.31 6.66
C ARG A 55 -6.65 0.71 8.00
N LEU A 56 -7.08 1.85 8.50
CA LEU A 56 -6.64 2.45 9.75
C LEU A 56 -7.70 2.30 10.84
N TRP A 57 -7.28 1.94 12.05
CA TRP A 57 -8.12 1.92 13.25
C TRP A 57 -7.54 2.78 14.38
N PRO A 58 -8.34 3.17 15.39
CA PRO A 58 -7.84 3.88 16.56
C PRO A 58 -6.76 3.08 17.30
N CYS A 59 -5.70 3.76 17.71
CA CYS A 59 -4.51 3.18 18.32
C CYS A 59 -4.04 4.02 19.52
N GLY A 60 -3.23 3.42 20.40
CA GLY A 60 -2.77 4.07 21.63
C GLY A 60 -3.94 4.48 22.54
N ASN A 61 -4.00 5.76 22.92
CA ASN A 61 -5.11 6.34 23.69
C ASN A 61 -6.26 6.85 22.80
N GLY A 62 -6.29 6.48 21.52
CA GLY A 62 -7.29 6.93 20.54
C GLY A 62 -6.98 8.29 19.89
N GLN A 63 -5.77 8.83 20.09
CA GLN A 63 -5.33 10.10 19.49
C GLN A 63 -4.61 9.91 18.14
N VAL A 64 -4.23 8.68 17.83
CA VAL A 64 -3.56 8.28 16.59
C VAL A 64 -4.26 7.07 16.02
N THR A 65 -3.95 6.74 14.78
CA THR A 65 -4.36 5.49 14.14
C THR A 65 -3.17 4.60 13.88
N CYS A 66 -3.41 3.31 13.69
CA CYS A 66 -2.43 2.33 13.25
C CYS A 66 -3.02 1.52 12.09
N ASN A 67 -2.18 0.98 11.19
CA ASN A 67 -2.69 0.07 10.16
C ASN A 67 -3.24 -1.20 10.83
N CYS A 68 -4.46 -1.59 10.47
CA CYS A 68 -5.11 -2.80 10.95
C CYS A 68 -5.52 -3.74 9.81
N GLY A 69 -5.47 -3.31 8.55
CA GLY A 69 -5.82 -4.16 7.43
C GLY A 69 -5.12 -3.73 6.17
N VAL A 70 -4.88 -4.68 5.28
CA VAL A 70 -4.33 -4.46 3.95
C VAL A 70 -5.07 -5.34 2.96
N ALA A 71 -5.47 -4.74 1.83
CA ALA A 71 -5.96 -5.46 0.66
C ALA A 71 -5.00 -5.19 -0.48
N VAL A 72 -4.60 -6.25 -1.17
CA VAL A 72 -3.79 -6.18 -2.38
C VAL A 72 -4.54 -6.87 -3.49
N ARG A 73 -4.64 -6.22 -4.64
CA ARG A 73 -5.18 -6.79 -5.85
C ARG A 73 -4.13 -6.77 -6.95
N GLU A 74 -3.98 -7.88 -7.66
CA GLU A 74 -3.41 -7.91 -9.01
C GLU A 74 -4.34 -8.68 -9.94
N ASP A 75 -4.81 -8.04 -11.01
CA ASP A 75 -5.83 -8.58 -11.90
C ASP A 75 -7.07 -9.09 -11.12
N ASN A 76 -7.30 -10.41 -11.10
CA ASN A 76 -8.41 -11.02 -10.35
C ASN A 76 -8.03 -11.42 -8.92
N ASP A 77 -6.73 -11.63 -8.66
CA ASP A 77 -6.25 -12.10 -7.37
C ASP A 77 -6.39 -10.99 -6.34
N ILE A 78 -7.16 -11.25 -5.29
CA ILE A 78 -7.32 -10.33 -4.15
C ILE A 78 -6.88 -11.04 -2.86
N ILE A 79 -5.90 -10.45 -2.20
CA ILE A 79 -5.31 -10.94 -0.95
C ILE A 79 -5.58 -9.91 0.15
N ILE A 80 -6.22 -10.35 1.23
CA ILE A 80 -6.59 -9.51 2.36
C ILE A 80 -5.96 -10.07 3.63
N ILE A 81 -5.29 -9.21 4.40
CA ILE A 81 -4.90 -9.49 5.79
C ILE A 81 -5.64 -8.49 6.68
N ASP A 82 -6.46 -8.99 7.59
CA ASP A 82 -7.36 -8.19 8.42
C ASP A 82 -7.14 -8.47 9.92
N LEU A 83 -6.77 -7.40 10.65
CA LEU A 83 -6.73 -7.29 12.12
C LEU A 83 -7.75 -6.29 12.68
N CYS A 84 -8.54 -5.66 11.81
CA CYS A 84 -9.52 -4.62 12.16
C CYS A 84 -10.76 -5.18 12.87
N HIS A 85 -10.91 -6.50 12.97
CA HIS A 85 -12.03 -7.15 13.64
C HIS A 85 -11.77 -7.40 15.14
N GLY A 86 -12.70 -7.04 16.02
CA GLY A 86 -12.62 -7.35 17.44
C GLY A 86 -11.95 -6.25 18.28
N ASN A 87 -11.44 -6.62 19.45
CA ASN A 87 -10.86 -5.65 20.39
C ASN A 87 -9.38 -5.40 20.10
N HIS A 88 -8.94 -4.15 20.14
CA HIS A 88 -7.55 -3.76 19.97
C HIS A 88 -6.61 -4.61 20.86
N GLY A 89 -5.71 -5.38 20.23
CA GLY A 89 -4.79 -6.30 20.91
C GLY A 89 -5.28 -7.72 21.15
N HIS A 90 -6.47 -8.06 20.66
CA HIS A 90 -7.10 -9.38 20.81
C HIS A 90 -7.59 -9.93 19.46
N THR A 91 -7.25 -9.27 18.35
CA THR A 91 -7.57 -9.76 17.01
C THR A 91 -6.59 -10.85 16.61
N LEU A 92 -7.13 -11.98 16.15
CA LEU A 92 -6.35 -12.96 15.39
C LEU A 92 -6.23 -12.47 13.96
N ASP A 93 -5.07 -12.65 13.36
CA ASP A 93 -4.87 -12.40 11.94
C ASP A 93 -5.81 -13.29 11.10
N TYR A 94 -6.66 -12.63 10.32
CA TYR A 94 -7.50 -13.28 9.34
C TYR A 94 -6.97 -13.00 7.94
N ILE A 95 -6.55 -14.06 7.25
CA ILE A 95 -6.19 -13.97 5.83
C ILE A 95 -7.39 -14.42 5.02
N SER A 96 -7.83 -13.56 4.09
CA SER A 96 -8.79 -13.92 3.06
C SER A 96 -8.10 -13.90 1.71
N LEU A 97 -8.19 -15.00 0.98
CA LEU A 97 -7.88 -15.06 -0.44
C LEU A 97 -9.22 -15.05 -1.16
N LYS A 98 -9.50 -13.96 -1.87
CA LYS A 98 -10.75 -13.79 -2.61
C LYS A 98 -10.52 -14.20 -4.06
N ASP A 99 -10.29 -15.50 -4.20
CA ASP A 99 -10.52 -16.36 -5.36
C ASP A 99 -10.40 -17.81 -4.87
N PRO A 100 -11.00 -18.81 -5.54
CA PRO A 100 -10.72 -20.20 -5.21
C PRO A 100 -9.20 -20.42 -5.23
N PRO A 101 -8.60 -21.13 -4.26
CA PRO A 101 -7.15 -21.38 -4.24
C PRO A 101 -6.60 -22.03 -5.52
N GLU A 102 -7.48 -22.63 -6.34
CA GLU A 102 -7.18 -23.23 -7.65
C GLU A 102 -7.14 -22.22 -8.81
N ASP A 103 -7.65 -21.00 -8.60
CA ASP A 103 -7.77 -19.93 -9.60
C ASP A 103 -6.77 -18.78 -9.37
N ILE A 104 -5.92 -18.88 -8.35
CA ILE A 104 -4.83 -17.92 -8.11
C ILE A 104 -3.86 -17.95 -9.30
N ALA A 105 -3.47 -16.78 -9.81
CA ALA A 105 -2.62 -16.68 -10.99
C ALA A 105 -1.25 -17.36 -10.78
N ASP A 106 -0.71 -17.98 -11.85
CA ASP A 106 0.64 -18.52 -11.81
C ASP A 106 1.65 -17.39 -11.60
N GLY A 107 2.44 -17.50 -10.53
CA GLY A 107 3.33 -16.43 -10.05
C GLY A 107 2.82 -15.69 -8.81
N THR A 108 1.54 -15.79 -8.46
CA THR A 108 1.02 -15.28 -7.19
C THR A 108 1.34 -16.27 -6.06
N GLN A 109 2.05 -15.80 -5.03
CA GLN A 109 2.42 -16.63 -3.87
C GLN A 109 2.33 -15.84 -2.57
N VAL A 110 1.74 -16.45 -1.54
CA VAL A 110 1.80 -15.93 -0.17
C VAL A 110 2.67 -16.85 0.67
N THR A 111 3.69 -16.28 1.31
CA THR A 111 4.50 -16.97 2.31
C THR A 111 4.20 -16.38 3.69
N MET A 112 4.20 -17.25 4.70
CA MET A 112 3.99 -16.86 6.10
C MET A 112 5.14 -17.41 6.94
N THR A 113 5.73 -16.54 7.76
CA THR A 113 6.74 -16.91 8.76
C THR A 113 6.30 -16.44 10.13
N ASP A 114 6.04 -17.38 11.03
CA ASP A 114 5.66 -17.06 12.40
C ASP A 114 6.90 -16.73 13.25
N GLY A 115 6.97 -15.49 13.73
CA GLY A 115 8.04 -14.99 14.57
C GLY A 115 7.57 -14.78 16.02
N SER A 116 8.52 -14.63 16.95
CA SER A 116 8.18 -14.45 18.37
C SER A 116 7.43 -13.16 18.70
N SER A 117 7.55 -12.15 17.83
CA SER A 117 7.02 -10.79 18.06
C SER A 117 6.08 -10.31 16.96
N ALA A 118 6.16 -10.91 15.78
CA ALA A 118 5.33 -10.61 14.62
C ALA A 118 5.23 -11.84 13.72
N THR A 119 4.13 -11.94 13.00
CA THR A 119 3.96 -12.89 11.89
C THR A 119 4.22 -12.14 10.60
N ASP A 120 5.16 -12.62 9.80
CA ASP A 120 5.56 -11.98 8.55
C ASP A 120 4.86 -12.65 7.38
N TYR A 121 4.17 -11.83 6.58
CA TYR A 121 3.55 -12.22 5.33
C TYR A 121 4.28 -11.58 4.17
N VAL A 122 4.64 -12.37 3.15
CA VAL A 122 5.20 -11.86 1.89
C VAL A 122 4.34 -12.36 0.75
N MET A 123 3.73 -11.42 0.03
CA MET A 123 2.92 -11.65 -1.16
C MET A 123 3.77 -11.33 -2.40
N TYR A 124 3.99 -12.31 -3.24
CA TYR A 124 4.62 -12.18 -4.55
C TYR A 124 3.52 -12.20 -5.61
N PHE A 125 3.67 -11.35 -6.62
CA PHE A 125 2.72 -11.22 -7.72
C PHE A 125 3.40 -11.41 -9.09
N PRO A 126 2.69 -11.89 -10.12
CA PRO A 126 3.21 -12.12 -11.48
C PRO A 126 3.94 -10.93 -12.10
N SER A 127 3.52 -9.70 -11.81
CA SER A 127 4.20 -8.47 -12.25
C SER A 127 5.62 -8.29 -11.70
N GLY A 128 6.00 -9.05 -10.67
CA GLY A 128 7.20 -8.82 -9.88
C GLY A 128 6.99 -7.87 -8.70
N SER A 129 5.77 -7.36 -8.49
CA SER A 129 5.43 -6.65 -7.26
C SER A 129 5.50 -7.56 -6.03
N ILE A 130 5.93 -6.98 -4.91
CA ILE A 130 6.01 -7.66 -3.62
C ILE A 130 5.35 -6.79 -2.57
N VAL A 131 4.44 -7.38 -1.79
CA VAL A 131 3.87 -6.72 -0.60
C VAL A 131 4.25 -7.51 0.64
N THR A 132 5.03 -6.88 1.51
CA THR A 132 5.43 -7.44 2.81
C THR A 132 4.60 -6.82 3.92
N VAL A 133 4.04 -7.66 4.79
CA VAL A 133 3.21 -7.25 5.91
C VAL A 133 3.74 -7.88 7.19
N ASN A 134 4.19 -7.05 8.13
CA ASN A 134 4.59 -7.52 9.46
C ASN A 134 3.43 -7.31 10.43
N VAL A 135 2.80 -8.41 10.85
CA VAL A 135 1.62 -8.39 11.72
C VAL A 135 2.05 -8.50 13.18
N TYR A 136 1.80 -7.45 13.95
CA TYR A 136 1.96 -7.43 15.41
C TYR A 136 0.61 -7.55 16.10
N THR A 137 0.62 -7.78 17.42
CA THR A 137 -0.61 -7.92 18.23
C THR A 137 -1.62 -6.77 18.07
N ARG A 138 -1.18 -5.55 17.73
CA ARG A 138 -2.01 -4.33 17.77
C ARG A 138 -1.95 -3.48 16.49
N HIS A 139 -1.13 -3.85 15.52
CA HIS A 139 -0.95 -3.10 14.28
C HIS A 139 -0.22 -3.97 13.26
N MET A 140 -0.16 -3.50 12.03
CA MET A 140 0.73 -4.04 11.02
C MET A 140 1.60 -2.96 10.38
N ASN A 141 2.77 -3.37 9.90
CA ASN A 141 3.57 -2.58 8.97
C ASN A 141 3.37 -3.14 7.57
N ILE A 142 3.34 -2.25 6.57
CA ILE A 142 3.15 -2.59 5.16
C ILE A 142 4.33 -2.01 4.38
N ARG A 143 4.94 -2.83 3.52
CA ARG A 143 5.97 -2.42 2.57
C ARG A 143 5.58 -2.92 1.19
N ILE A 144 5.57 -2.01 0.22
CA ILE A 144 5.23 -2.26 -1.17
C ILE A 144 6.48 -2.08 -2.00
N GLU A 145 6.80 -3.08 -2.82
CA GLU A 145 7.86 -3.04 -3.81
C GLU A 145 7.24 -3.18 -5.20
N VAL A 146 7.61 -2.28 -6.11
CA VAL A 146 7.11 -2.25 -7.49
C VAL A 146 8.28 -2.29 -8.47
N PRO A 147 8.17 -3.05 -9.58
CA PRO A 147 9.21 -3.08 -10.60
C PRO A 147 9.44 -1.69 -11.23
N GLY A 148 10.63 -1.48 -11.80
CA GLY A 148 10.97 -0.24 -12.48
C GLY A 148 10.10 0.08 -13.70
N ASP A 149 9.35 -0.90 -14.22
CA ASP A 149 8.38 -0.71 -15.30
C ASP A 149 7.18 0.15 -14.88
N ASP A 150 6.89 0.22 -13.56
CA ASP A 150 5.84 1.09 -13.00
C ASP A 150 6.31 2.54 -12.79
N TYR A 151 7.55 2.87 -13.15
CA TYR A 151 8.08 4.23 -13.04
C TYR A 151 7.20 5.21 -13.83
N ARG A 152 6.65 6.22 -13.14
CA ARG A 152 5.65 7.21 -13.62
C ARG A 152 4.25 6.66 -13.91
N HIS A 153 3.96 5.45 -13.48
CA HIS A 153 2.67 4.78 -13.71
C HIS A 153 1.99 4.42 -12.39
N SER A 154 2.32 5.11 -11.29
CA SER A 154 1.70 4.96 -9.97
C SER A 154 0.85 6.18 -9.62
N TYR A 155 -0.21 5.98 -8.85
CA TYR A 155 -1.00 7.00 -8.17
C TYR A 155 -1.43 6.52 -6.79
N GLY A 156 -1.75 7.42 -5.86
CA GLY A 156 -2.17 7.07 -4.50
C GLY A 156 -1.32 7.76 -3.45
N ILE A 157 -1.50 7.40 -2.17
CA ILE A 157 -0.75 8.05 -1.09
C ILE A 157 0.76 7.78 -1.14
N CYS A 158 1.22 6.78 -1.90
CA CYS A 158 2.63 6.48 -2.14
C CYS A 158 3.30 7.39 -3.18
N GLY A 159 2.56 8.28 -3.84
CA GLY A 159 3.09 9.17 -4.87
C GLY A 159 3.13 8.54 -6.27
N ASN A 160 3.73 9.27 -7.22
CA ASN A 160 3.65 8.94 -8.64
C ASN A 160 4.88 8.19 -9.20
N PHE A 161 5.90 7.99 -8.36
CA PHE A 161 7.11 7.23 -8.67
C PHE A 161 7.84 7.77 -9.92
N ASP A 162 8.09 9.07 -9.96
CA ASP A 162 8.77 9.76 -11.05
C ASP A 162 10.17 10.30 -10.69
N GLY A 163 10.61 10.13 -9.44
CA GLY A 163 11.88 10.62 -8.93
C GLY A 163 11.87 12.06 -8.42
N ASP A 164 10.70 12.71 -8.34
CA ASP A 164 10.51 14.09 -7.86
C ASP A 164 9.60 14.15 -6.63
N GLU A 165 10.22 14.17 -5.44
CA GLU A 165 9.49 14.20 -4.17
C GLU A 165 8.59 15.43 -3.95
N THR A 166 8.68 16.46 -4.81
CA THR A 166 7.92 17.71 -4.70
C THR A 166 6.51 17.63 -5.26
N ASN A 167 6.22 16.59 -6.06
CA ASN A 167 4.91 16.40 -6.70
C ASN A 167 4.15 15.17 -6.18
N ASP A 168 4.72 14.43 -5.23
CA ASP A 168 4.14 13.18 -4.68
C ASP A 168 2.78 13.35 -3.99
N PHE A 169 2.41 14.56 -3.57
CA PHE A 169 1.10 14.85 -3.00
C PHE A 169 0.06 15.27 -4.04
N GLU A 170 0.05 14.57 -5.18
CA GLU A 170 -0.96 14.70 -6.23
C GLU A 170 -2.27 14.02 -5.81
N LYS A 171 -3.38 14.75 -5.88
CA LYS A 171 -4.73 14.24 -5.60
C LYS A 171 -5.34 13.62 -6.86
N PRO A 172 -6.41 12.80 -6.74
CA PRO A 172 -7.06 12.19 -7.92
C PRO A 172 -7.58 13.19 -8.96
N ASP A 173 -7.84 14.44 -8.57
CA ASP A 173 -8.28 15.51 -9.47
C ASP A 173 -7.12 16.18 -10.24
N GLY A 174 -5.89 15.68 -10.09
CA GLY A 174 -4.67 16.21 -10.73
C GLY A 174 -4.12 17.49 -10.07
N THR A 175 -4.69 17.91 -8.94
CA THR A 175 -4.16 19.05 -8.17
C THR A 175 -3.28 18.58 -7.02
N PHE A 176 -2.31 19.40 -6.64
CA PHE A 176 -1.35 19.07 -5.59
C PHE A 176 -1.78 19.65 -4.24
N HIS A 177 -1.50 18.92 -3.17
CA HIS A 177 -1.64 19.45 -1.81
C HIS A 177 -0.74 20.66 -1.59
N THR A 178 -1.26 21.62 -0.81
CA THR A 178 -0.52 22.79 -0.37
C THR A 178 -0.57 22.85 1.15
N GLY A 179 0.58 22.98 1.81
CA GLY A 179 0.63 23.16 3.26
C GLY A 179 1.73 22.34 3.92
N SER A 180 1.42 21.79 5.09
CA SER A 180 2.36 20.93 5.82
C SER A 180 2.49 19.58 5.15
N ASP A 181 3.73 19.16 4.92
CA ASP A 181 4.09 17.83 4.43
C ASP A 181 4.00 16.77 5.52
N ASN A 182 4.09 17.13 6.80
CA ASN A 182 4.07 16.17 7.90
C ASN A 182 2.65 15.58 8.12
N TYR A 183 1.63 16.39 7.85
CA TYR A 183 0.21 16.04 8.03
C TYR A 183 -0.61 16.56 6.84
N PRO A 184 -0.46 15.97 5.65
CA PRO A 184 -1.14 16.40 4.44
C PRO A 184 -2.57 15.84 4.41
N ASP A 185 -3.40 16.18 5.39
CA ASP A 185 -4.74 15.58 5.57
C ASP A 185 -5.64 15.68 4.32
N PRO A 186 -5.71 16.82 3.59
CA PRO A 186 -6.51 16.90 2.36
C PRO A 186 -6.05 15.94 1.26
N PHE A 187 -4.76 15.63 1.20
CA PHE A 187 -4.21 14.65 0.25
C PHE A 187 -4.67 13.24 0.62
N PHE A 188 -4.49 12.81 1.87
CA PHE A 188 -4.98 11.51 2.32
C PHE A 188 -6.48 11.37 2.13
N GLU A 189 -7.26 12.39 2.50
CA GLU A 189 -8.72 12.35 2.38
C GLU A 189 -9.17 12.19 0.91
N SER A 190 -8.43 12.78 -0.03
CA SER A 190 -8.74 12.62 -1.45
C SER A 190 -8.52 11.20 -1.97
N TRP A 191 -7.63 10.43 -1.32
CA TRP A 191 -7.33 9.03 -1.63
C TRP A 191 -8.10 8.04 -0.74
N ARG A 192 -9.13 8.51 -0.02
CA ARG A 192 -10.01 7.64 0.75
C ARG A 192 -10.79 6.74 -0.20
N TYR A 193 -10.86 5.44 0.11
CA TYR A 193 -11.43 4.44 -0.79
C TYR A 193 -12.89 4.73 -1.16
N GLU A 194 -13.70 5.27 -0.24
CA GLU A 194 -15.10 5.60 -0.52
C GLU A 194 -15.28 6.75 -1.54
N SER A 195 -14.22 7.54 -1.82
CA SER A 195 -14.24 8.62 -2.81
C SER A 195 -13.73 8.23 -4.20
N VAL A 196 -13.24 7.00 -4.40
CA VAL A 196 -12.71 6.49 -5.69
C VAL A 196 -13.49 5.21 -6.04
N SER A 197 -14.06 5.12 -7.25
CA SER A 197 -14.95 4.01 -7.65
C SER A 197 -14.31 2.62 -7.46
N GLN A 198 -15.07 1.73 -6.82
CA GLN A 198 -14.64 0.55 -6.06
C GLN A 198 -14.07 -0.62 -6.87
N ILE A 199 -12.91 -1.10 -6.44
CA ILE A 199 -12.48 -2.50 -6.60
C ILE A 199 -11.98 -2.98 -5.23
N ALA A 200 -12.40 -4.17 -4.79
CA ALA A 200 -12.10 -4.81 -3.49
C ALA A 200 -12.50 -4.04 -2.21
N THR A 201 -13.57 -4.51 -1.54
CA THR A 201 -13.97 -4.04 -0.20
C THR A 201 -13.21 -4.82 0.88
N LEU A 202 -12.52 -4.09 1.77
CA LEU A 202 -12.07 -4.54 3.10
C LEU A 202 -13.23 -4.59 4.10
#